data_AF-A0A9J6GLE6-F1
#
_entry.id   AF-A0A9J6GLE6-F1
#
_cell.length_a   1.000
_cell.length_b   1.000
_cell.length_c   1.000
_cell.angle_alpha   90.00
_cell.angle_beta   90.00
_cell.angle_gamma   90.00
#
_symmetry.space_group_name_H-M   'P 1'
#
loop_
_entity.id
_entity.type
_entity.pdbx_description
1 polymer ?
#
loop_
_entity_poly.entity_id
_entity_poly.type
_entity_poly.pdbx_seq_one_letter_code
_entity_poly.pdbx_strand_id
1 'polypeptide(L)'
;MAVHLPLVFASLAAQEAQQVPRRQLRWPRRQHTPRDAFALSDEEFVRKFRLAKSAVRTLCGELRDRLEPQRAGGLSTETKVLCALRFFATGSYQNLVGSDESVGVSQASVSRCVRAVSTAIVAVGTEKGWVRFPTTAEEKAATKKEFLRLGNIDGVVGCVDGTLVAVTKPENLSPGETQGFWSRKGYYALNVMIVSTKKKNAFGGM
;
A
#
# COMPACT_ATOMS: atom_id res chain seq x y z
N MET A 1 6.46 -33.04 48.56
CA MET A 1 7.67 -32.23 48.79
C MET A 1 8.58 -32.39 47.58
N ALA A 2 9.22 -31.39 46.99
CA ALA A 2 9.06 -29.95 47.01
C ALA A 2 9.64 -29.49 45.66
N VAL A 3 8.79 -28.89 44.85
CA VAL A 3 9.14 -28.18 43.62
C VAL A 3 9.70 -26.82 44.02
N HIS A 4 11.02 -26.60 43.90
CA HIS A 4 11.56 -25.26 44.17
C HIS A 4 12.90 -24.93 43.49
N LEU A 5 13.05 -25.22 42.19
CA LEU A 5 14.20 -24.73 41.40
C LEU A 5 13.90 -23.84 40.16
N PRO A 6 12.67 -23.67 39.63
CA PRO A 6 12.47 -22.74 38.50
C PRO A 6 12.46 -21.26 38.90
N LEU A 7 12.20 -20.94 40.17
CA LEU A 7 11.98 -19.55 40.60
C LEU A 7 13.26 -18.75 40.84
N VAL A 8 14.39 -19.40 41.10
CA VAL A 8 15.65 -18.69 41.42
C VAL A 8 16.27 -18.05 40.17
N PHE A 9 16.18 -18.72 39.00
CA PHE A 9 16.69 -18.17 37.75
C PHE A 9 15.83 -17.03 37.19
N ALA A 10 14.50 -17.08 37.38
CA ALA A 10 13.61 -15.99 37.01
C ALA A 10 13.85 -14.73 37.87
N SER A 11 14.21 -14.91 39.15
CA SER A 11 14.50 -13.81 40.06
C SER A 11 15.83 -13.11 39.75
N LEU A 12 16.86 -13.84 39.30
CA LEU A 12 18.16 -13.27 38.96
C LEU A 12 18.10 -12.42 37.68
N ALA A 13 17.39 -12.90 36.65
CA ALA A 13 17.15 -12.15 35.41
C ALA A 13 16.26 -10.90 35.63
N ALA A 14 15.34 -10.97 36.60
CA ALA A 14 14.51 -9.82 36.99
C ALA A 14 15.30 -8.75 37.77
N GLN A 15 16.34 -9.15 38.53
CA GLN A 15 17.22 -8.22 39.26
C GLN A 15 18.21 -7.50 38.35
N GLU A 16 18.71 -8.14 37.28
CA GLU A 16 19.55 -7.44 36.28
C GLU A 16 18.76 -6.42 35.45
N ALA A 17 17.45 -6.64 35.26
CA ALA A 17 16.58 -5.73 34.50
C ALA A 17 16.27 -4.40 35.23
N GLN A 18 16.55 -4.29 36.53
CA GLN A 18 16.21 -3.11 37.35
C GLN A 18 17.35 -2.08 37.50
N GLN A 19 18.56 -2.35 37.01
CA GLN A 19 19.69 -1.41 37.12
C GLN A 19 20.02 -0.62 35.85
N VAL A 20 19.32 -0.83 34.73
CA VAL A 20 19.58 -0.06 33.51
C VAL A 20 18.78 1.25 33.56
N PRO A 21 19.44 2.43 33.61
CA PRO A 21 18.73 3.70 33.59
C PRO A 21 17.91 3.80 32.30
N ARG A 22 16.58 3.98 32.41
CA ARG A 22 15.66 4.19 31.27
C ARG A 22 15.95 5.44 30.43
N ARG A 23 16.99 6.19 30.75
CA ARG A 23 17.47 7.33 29.98
C ARG A 23 18.65 6.91 29.12
N GLN A 24 18.38 6.86 27.82
CA GLN A 24 19.35 6.91 26.72
C GLN A 24 20.10 5.62 26.36
N LEU A 25 19.37 4.52 26.08
CA LEU A 25 19.78 3.69 24.93
C LEU A 25 18.97 4.11 23.71
N ARG A 26 19.39 5.24 23.09
CA ARG A 26 19.13 5.42 21.67
C ARG A 26 20.06 4.48 20.94
N TRP A 27 19.59 3.24 20.71
CA TRP A 27 20.17 2.40 19.68
C TRP A 27 20.31 3.27 18.43
N PRO A 28 21.49 3.34 17.78
CA PRO A 28 21.62 4.00 16.50
C PRO A 28 20.50 3.44 15.64
N ARG A 29 19.57 4.30 15.20
CA ARG A 29 18.67 3.90 14.13
C ARG A 29 19.62 3.44 13.05
N ARG A 30 19.59 2.15 12.66
CA ARG A 30 20.33 1.68 11.49
C ARG A 30 19.89 2.61 10.37
N GLN A 31 20.72 3.60 10.06
CA GLN A 31 20.53 4.45 8.92
C GLN A 31 20.90 3.55 7.76
N HIS A 32 19.94 2.74 7.33
CA HIS A 32 20.07 2.12 6.04
C HIS A 32 19.95 3.29 5.07
N THR A 33 21.08 3.74 4.53
CA THR A 33 21.06 4.71 3.43
C THR A 33 20.26 4.04 2.33
N PRO A 34 19.04 4.51 2.00
CA PRO A 34 18.25 3.87 0.96
C PRO A 34 19.07 3.96 -0.32
N ARG A 35 19.30 2.83 -1.00
CA ARG A 35 19.85 2.91 -2.36
C ARG A 35 18.83 3.64 -3.21
N ASP A 36 19.29 4.55 -4.07
CA ASP A 36 18.39 5.25 -4.99
C ASP A 36 17.64 4.23 -5.85
N ALA A 37 16.34 4.08 -5.62
CA ALA A 37 15.51 3.14 -6.34
C ALA A 37 15.47 3.47 -7.84
N PHE A 38 15.63 4.74 -8.23
CA PHE A 38 15.63 5.14 -9.63
C PHE A 38 16.91 4.76 -10.39
N ALA A 39 17.97 4.36 -9.67
CA ALA A 39 19.21 3.84 -10.25
C ALA A 39 19.12 2.37 -10.70
N LEU A 40 18.07 1.64 -10.30
CA LEU A 40 17.80 0.29 -10.80
C LEU A 40 17.59 0.28 -12.32
N SER A 41 17.74 -0.86 -13.00
CA SER A 41 17.27 -0.98 -14.39
C SER A 41 15.74 -0.80 -14.46
N ASP A 42 15.21 -0.43 -15.63
CA ASP A 42 13.76 -0.23 -15.80
C ASP A 42 12.98 -1.54 -15.57
N GLU A 43 13.53 -2.66 -16.02
CA GLU A 43 12.97 -4.00 -15.82
C GLU A 43 12.90 -4.38 -14.33
N GLU A 44 13.98 -4.16 -13.58
CA GLU A 44 14.00 -4.41 -12.14
C GLU A 44 13.07 -3.47 -11.38
N PHE A 45 13.00 -2.20 -11.79
CA PHE A 45 12.13 -1.22 -11.19
C PHE A 45 10.66 -1.62 -11.35
N VAL A 46 10.23 -1.97 -12.56
CA VAL A 46 8.87 -2.45 -12.83
C VAL A 46 8.59 -3.74 -12.06
N ARG A 47 9.55 -4.68 -12.00
CA ARG A 47 9.40 -5.90 -11.21
C ARG A 47 9.20 -5.61 -9.71
N LYS A 48 9.90 -4.62 -9.15
CA LYS A 48 9.83 -4.27 -7.73
C LYS A 48 8.61 -3.43 -7.36
N PHE A 49 8.25 -2.45 -8.18
CA PHE A 49 7.24 -1.42 -7.86
C PHE A 49 5.96 -1.52 -8.70
N ARG A 50 5.91 -2.43 -9.69
CA ARG A 50 4.78 -2.67 -10.62
C ARG A 50 4.39 -1.47 -11.49
N LEU A 51 5.21 -0.43 -11.51
CA LEU A 51 5.03 0.78 -12.30
C LEU A 51 6.35 1.17 -12.95
N ALA A 52 6.29 1.81 -14.12
CA ALA A 52 7.47 2.40 -14.77
C ALA A 52 7.97 3.63 -13.97
N LYS A 53 9.28 3.92 -14.07
CA LYS A 53 9.88 5.07 -13.38
C LYS A 53 9.20 6.40 -13.75
N SER A 54 8.84 6.58 -15.02
CA SER A 54 8.11 7.76 -15.49
C SER A 54 6.77 7.92 -14.77
N ALA A 55 5.97 6.84 -14.70
CA ALA A 55 4.69 6.84 -14.00
C ALA A 55 4.85 7.15 -12.50
N VAL A 56 5.88 6.60 -11.85
CA VAL A 56 6.17 6.92 -10.44
C VAL A 56 6.57 8.39 -10.26
N ARG A 57 7.39 8.95 -11.15
CA ARG A 57 7.75 10.38 -11.11
C ARG A 57 6.53 11.28 -11.28
N THR A 58 5.65 10.96 -12.24
CA THR A 58 4.37 11.66 -12.41
C THR A 58 3.53 11.57 -11.15
N LEU A 59 3.36 10.37 -10.58
CA LEU A 59 2.63 10.19 -9.34
C LEU A 59 3.24 10.99 -8.17
N CYS A 60 4.56 11.04 -8.04
CA CYS A 60 5.22 11.86 -7.03
C CYS A 60 4.93 13.35 -7.21
N GLY A 61 4.88 13.85 -8.45
CA GLY A 61 4.47 15.23 -8.74
C GLY A 61 3.02 15.50 -8.34
N GLU A 62 2.12 14.60 -8.74
CA GLU A 62 0.68 14.66 -8.44
C GLU A 62 0.35 14.66 -6.94
N LEU A 63 1.15 13.96 -6.14
CA LEU A 63 0.92 13.82 -4.71
C LEU A 63 1.75 14.78 -3.84
N ARG A 64 2.62 15.61 -4.45
CA ARG A 64 3.64 16.40 -3.74
C ARG A 64 3.05 17.29 -2.66
N ASP A 65 2.06 18.11 -3.00
CA ASP A 65 1.44 19.07 -2.09
C ASP A 65 0.85 18.44 -0.82
N ARG A 66 0.44 17.17 -0.92
CA ARG A 66 -0.16 16.42 0.21
C ARG A 66 0.85 15.61 0.99
N LEU A 67 1.98 15.27 0.39
CA LEU A 67 2.97 14.35 0.96
C LEU A 67 4.26 15.02 1.37
N GLU A 68 4.43 16.32 1.14
CA GLU A 68 5.66 17.01 1.50
C GLU A 68 5.98 16.92 3.01
N PRO A 69 7.26 16.79 3.38
CA PRO A 69 7.65 16.72 4.78
C PRO A 69 7.41 18.06 5.48
N GLN A 70 6.56 18.06 6.49
CA GLN A 70 6.27 19.25 7.32
C GLN A 70 7.39 19.60 8.32
N ARG A 71 8.44 18.78 8.41
CA ARG A 71 9.55 18.96 9.37
C ARG A 71 10.87 18.56 8.75
N ALA A 72 11.95 19.22 9.19
CA ALA A 72 13.31 18.83 8.85
C ALA A 72 13.57 17.35 9.22
N GLY A 73 14.13 16.59 8.29
CA GLY A 73 14.38 15.15 8.45
C GLY A 73 13.16 14.23 8.31
N GLY A 74 12.02 14.75 7.81
CA GLY A 74 10.92 13.91 7.34
C GLY A 74 11.26 13.16 6.04
N LEU A 75 10.59 12.03 5.80
CA LEU A 75 10.75 11.30 4.54
C LEU A 75 10.24 12.14 3.37
N SER A 76 10.97 12.14 2.25
CA SER A 76 10.54 12.79 1.01
C SER A 76 9.28 12.15 0.44
N THR A 77 8.59 12.87 -0.45
CA THR A 77 7.44 12.36 -1.18
C THR A 77 7.81 11.08 -1.95
N GLU A 78 8.96 11.08 -2.62
CA GLU A 78 9.46 9.94 -3.39
C GLU A 78 9.66 8.72 -2.50
N THR A 79 10.30 8.87 -1.33
CA THR A 79 10.50 7.75 -0.40
C THR A 79 9.17 7.23 0.13
N LYS A 80 8.21 8.10 0.45
CA LYS A 80 6.87 7.70 0.90
C LYS A 80 6.15 6.90 -0.19
N VAL A 81 6.17 7.39 -1.42
CA VAL A 81 5.53 6.75 -2.58
C VAL A 81 6.18 5.39 -2.89
N LEU A 82 7.51 5.33 -3.00
CA LEU A 82 8.24 4.08 -3.23
C LEU A 82 7.99 3.05 -2.11
N CYS A 83 7.97 3.50 -0.85
CA CYS A 83 7.62 2.65 0.29
C CYS A 83 6.22 2.04 0.16
N ALA A 84 5.22 2.86 -0.17
CA ALA A 84 3.85 2.39 -0.31
C ALA A 84 3.69 1.47 -1.54
N LEU A 85 4.25 1.84 -2.69
CA LEU A 85 4.24 1.02 -3.89
C LEU A 85 4.90 -0.34 -3.66
N ARG A 86 6.02 -0.38 -2.92
CA ARG A 86 6.68 -1.65 -2.58
C ARG A 86 5.78 -2.55 -1.74
N PHE A 87 5.05 -1.97 -0.79
CA PHE A 87 4.05 -2.70 -0.01
C PHE A 87 2.90 -3.22 -0.88
N PHE A 88 2.33 -2.38 -1.75
CA PHE A 88 1.26 -2.80 -2.67
C PHE A 88 1.70 -3.89 -3.65
N ALA A 89 2.91 -3.79 -4.19
CA ALA A 89 3.47 -4.72 -5.17
C ALA A 89 3.73 -6.12 -4.61
N THR A 90 4.05 -6.21 -3.33
CA THR A 90 4.46 -7.46 -2.68
C THR A 90 3.36 -8.11 -1.87
N GLY A 91 2.33 -7.35 -1.45
CA GLY A 91 1.32 -7.81 -0.49
C GLY A 91 1.92 -8.34 0.82
N SER A 92 3.20 -8.05 1.08
CA SER A 92 3.99 -8.67 2.13
C SER A 92 3.91 -7.87 3.41
N TYR A 93 4.25 -8.51 4.54
CA TYR A 93 4.27 -7.85 5.83
C TYR A 93 5.17 -6.60 5.82
N GLN A 94 4.71 -5.55 6.52
CA GLN A 94 5.37 -4.25 6.54
C GLN A 94 6.82 -4.32 7.07
N ASN A 95 7.16 -5.33 7.88
CA ASN A 95 8.53 -5.59 8.32
C ASN A 95 9.46 -5.88 7.14
N LEU A 96 9.03 -6.71 6.19
CA LEU A 96 9.82 -7.09 5.02
C LEU A 96 10.06 -5.89 4.10
N VAL A 97 9.04 -5.04 3.94
CA VAL A 97 9.13 -3.79 3.16
C VAL A 97 10.03 -2.76 3.86
N GLY A 98 9.95 -2.66 5.18
CA GLY A 98 10.79 -1.75 5.97
C GLY A 98 12.27 -2.13 5.92
N SER A 99 12.58 -3.42 5.87
CA SER A 99 13.94 -3.93 5.69
C SER A 99 14.43 -3.93 4.23
N ASP A 100 13.59 -3.56 3.26
CA ASP A 100 14.00 -3.51 1.85
C ASP A 100 15.04 -2.39 1.65
N GLU A 101 16.19 -2.74 1.07
CA GLU A 101 17.32 -1.82 0.86
C GLU A 101 16.95 -0.57 0.03
N SER A 102 15.90 -0.67 -0.79
CA SER A 102 15.40 0.43 -1.62
C SER A 102 14.50 1.44 -0.87
N VAL A 103 14.08 1.11 0.35
CA VAL A 103 13.19 1.95 1.16
C VAL A 103 13.84 2.30 2.50
N GLY A 104 14.40 1.32 3.22
CA GLY A 104 15.20 1.54 4.43
C GLY A 104 14.48 2.26 5.57
N VAL A 105 13.23 1.89 5.89
CA VAL A 105 12.41 2.57 6.92
C VAL A 105 11.88 1.62 7.99
N SER A 106 11.61 2.14 9.19
CA SER A 106 10.97 1.33 10.25
C SER A 106 9.56 0.90 9.86
N GLN A 107 9.06 -0.22 10.41
CA GLN A 107 7.68 -0.68 10.15
C GLN A 107 6.62 0.38 10.47
N ALA A 108 6.76 1.12 11.57
CA ALA A 108 5.88 2.24 11.90
C ALA A 108 5.93 3.37 10.86
N SER A 109 7.04 3.53 10.16
CA SER A 109 7.17 4.47 9.04
C SER A 109 6.54 3.90 7.77
N VAL A 110 6.68 2.60 7.49
CA VAL A 110 5.96 1.93 6.39
C VAL A 110 4.46 2.13 6.53
N SER A 111 3.90 1.84 7.72
CA SER A 111 2.47 2.01 8.00
C SER A 111 1.99 3.45 7.72
N ARG A 112 2.75 4.45 8.19
CA ARG A 112 2.45 5.86 7.92
C ARG A 112 2.55 6.23 6.45
N CYS A 113 3.54 5.70 5.72
CA CYS A 113 3.69 5.93 4.28
C CYS A 113 2.51 5.33 3.51
N VAL A 114 2.16 4.07 3.78
CA VAL A 114 1.02 3.38 3.15
C VAL A 114 -0.25 4.18 3.37
N ARG A 115 -0.54 4.58 4.61
CA ARG A 115 -1.73 5.38 4.92
C ARG A 115 -1.73 6.73 4.18
N ALA A 116 -0.64 7.50 4.30
CA ALA A 116 -0.55 8.82 3.69
C ALA A 116 -0.68 8.77 2.17
N VAL A 117 0.03 7.85 1.51
CA VAL A 117 0.00 7.68 0.06
C VAL A 117 -1.38 7.21 -0.40
N SER A 118 -1.99 6.21 0.25
CA SER A 118 -3.34 5.76 -0.10
C SER A 118 -4.37 6.88 0.00
N THR A 119 -4.35 7.66 1.09
CA THR A 119 -5.27 8.79 1.26
C THR A 119 -5.03 9.87 0.21
N ALA A 120 -3.76 10.19 -0.10
CA ALA A 120 -3.44 11.18 -1.12
C ALA A 120 -3.88 10.74 -2.53
N ILE A 121 -3.67 9.47 -2.89
CA ILE A 121 -4.12 8.88 -4.17
C ILE A 121 -5.65 9.01 -4.31
N VAL A 122 -6.40 8.65 -3.28
CA VAL A 122 -7.87 8.72 -3.32
C VAL A 122 -8.34 10.16 -3.47
N ALA A 123 -7.76 11.09 -2.71
CA ALA A 123 -8.15 12.49 -2.77
C ALA A 123 -7.84 13.13 -4.12
N VAL A 124 -6.58 13.06 -4.58
CA VAL A 124 -6.16 13.63 -5.88
C VAL A 124 -6.89 12.93 -7.03
N GLY A 125 -7.04 11.61 -6.96
CA GLY A 125 -7.73 10.84 -7.99
C GLY A 125 -9.22 11.17 -8.10
N THR A 126 -9.87 11.52 -6.99
CA THR A 126 -11.25 12.00 -7.00
C THR A 126 -11.34 13.41 -7.59
N GLU A 127 -10.47 14.32 -7.17
CA GLU A 127 -10.41 15.71 -7.66
C GLU A 127 -10.12 15.78 -9.17
N LYS A 128 -9.22 14.93 -9.65
CA LYS A 128 -8.81 14.87 -11.06
C LYS A 128 -9.64 13.90 -11.91
N GLY A 129 -10.56 13.14 -11.32
CA GLY A 129 -11.38 12.16 -12.03
C GLY A 129 -10.58 11.02 -12.67
N TRP A 130 -9.53 10.53 -12.01
CA TRP A 130 -8.68 9.42 -12.50
C TRP A 130 -9.47 8.13 -12.76
N VAL A 131 -10.52 7.90 -11.98
CA VAL A 131 -11.43 6.75 -12.14
C VAL A 131 -12.80 7.30 -12.54
N ARG A 132 -13.18 7.10 -13.81
CA ARG A 132 -14.47 7.52 -14.34
C ARG A 132 -15.02 6.46 -15.28
N PHE A 133 -16.26 6.07 -15.05
CA PHE A 133 -17.01 5.19 -15.95
C PHE A 133 -17.78 6.03 -16.98
N PRO A 134 -17.91 5.59 -18.26
CA PRO A 134 -18.70 6.32 -19.26
C PRO A 134 -20.16 6.40 -18.83
N THR A 135 -20.66 7.61 -18.62
CA THR A 135 -22.05 7.85 -18.19
C THR A 135 -22.90 8.38 -19.33
N THR A 136 -22.34 9.24 -20.20
CA THR A 136 -23.08 9.84 -21.32
C THR A 136 -23.21 8.87 -22.51
N ALA A 137 -24.17 9.13 -23.40
CA ALA A 137 -24.38 8.31 -24.59
C ALA A 137 -23.16 8.33 -25.52
N GLU A 138 -22.51 9.49 -25.64
CA GLU A 138 -21.32 9.71 -26.45
C GLU A 138 -20.11 8.97 -25.87
N GLU A 139 -19.88 9.07 -24.56
CA GLU A 139 -18.80 8.34 -23.87
C GLU A 139 -18.99 6.81 -24.01
N LYS A 140 -20.23 6.33 -23.88
CA LYS A 140 -20.57 4.92 -24.08
C LYS A 140 -20.35 4.49 -25.53
N ALA A 141 -20.80 5.28 -26.51
CA ALA A 141 -20.61 4.98 -27.93
C ALA A 141 -19.12 4.93 -28.31
N ALA A 142 -18.32 5.87 -27.79
CA ALA A 142 -16.87 5.85 -27.96
C ALA A 142 -16.26 4.57 -27.37
N THR A 143 -16.62 4.23 -26.13
CA THR A 143 -16.12 3.03 -25.45
C THR A 143 -16.48 1.74 -26.21
N LYS A 144 -17.72 1.62 -26.71
CA LYS A 144 -18.17 0.49 -27.54
C LYS A 144 -17.31 0.33 -28.79
N LYS A 145 -17.08 1.42 -29.52
CA LYS A 145 -16.23 1.42 -30.72
C LYS A 145 -14.81 0.98 -30.40
N GLU A 146 -14.28 1.36 -29.24
CA GLU A 146 -12.94 0.97 -28.82
C GLU A 146 -12.82 -0.52 -28.48
N PHE A 147 -13.78 -1.09 -27.76
CA PHE A 147 -13.79 -2.53 -27.46
C PHE A 147 -14.03 -3.38 -28.70
N LEU A 148 -14.90 -2.92 -29.61
CA LEU A 148 -15.09 -3.57 -30.92
C LEU A 148 -13.75 -3.63 -31.69
N ARG A 149 -12.99 -2.54 -31.71
CA ARG A 149 -11.67 -2.51 -32.36
C ARG A 149 -10.65 -3.44 -31.69
N LEU A 150 -10.67 -3.57 -30.36
CA LEU A 150 -9.66 -4.33 -29.62
C LEU A 150 -9.87 -5.84 -29.66
N GLY A 151 -11.11 -6.29 -29.59
CA GLY A 151 -11.42 -7.72 -29.42
C GLY A 151 -12.59 -8.23 -30.24
N ASN A 152 -13.14 -7.40 -31.16
CA ASN A 152 -14.33 -7.72 -31.95
C ASN A 152 -15.57 -8.05 -31.09
N ILE A 153 -15.67 -7.45 -29.91
CA ILE A 153 -16.83 -7.59 -29.01
C ILE A 153 -17.63 -6.29 -29.05
N ASP A 154 -18.78 -6.33 -29.71
CA ASP A 154 -19.66 -5.16 -29.82
C ASP A 154 -20.47 -4.91 -28.53
N GLY A 155 -20.89 -3.67 -28.33
CA GLY A 155 -21.78 -3.28 -27.23
C GLY A 155 -21.12 -3.08 -25.87
N VAL A 156 -19.83 -3.38 -25.72
CA VAL A 156 -19.09 -3.28 -24.44
C VAL A 156 -18.83 -1.83 -24.05
N VAL A 157 -19.30 -1.44 -22.86
CA VAL A 157 -19.11 -0.09 -22.29
C VAL A 157 -18.07 -0.05 -21.16
N GLY A 158 -17.42 -1.18 -20.89
CA GLY A 158 -16.40 -1.35 -19.85
C GLY A 158 -16.36 -2.78 -19.34
N CYS A 159 -15.30 -3.13 -18.64
CA CYS A 159 -15.12 -4.42 -18.00
C CYS A 159 -15.20 -4.26 -16.48
N VAL A 160 -15.88 -5.18 -15.80
CA VAL A 160 -15.94 -5.24 -14.34
C VAL A 160 -15.40 -6.57 -13.89
N ASP A 161 -14.53 -6.55 -12.89
CA ASP A 161 -14.03 -7.75 -12.22
C ASP A 161 -14.07 -7.56 -10.70
N GLY A 162 -14.21 -8.65 -9.96
CA GLY A 162 -14.35 -8.64 -8.50
C GLY A 162 -13.26 -9.47 -7.84
N THR A 163 -12.66 -8.93 -6.77
CA THR A 163 -11.72 -9.66 -5.93
C THR A 163 -12.17 -9.66 -4.48
N LEU A 164 -11.97 -10.80 -3.81
CA LEU A 164 -12.24 -10.94 -2.37
C LEU A 164 -10.96 -10.71 -1.60
N VAL A 165 -10.84 -9.54 -0.98
CA VAL A 165 -9.71 -9.18 -0.13
C VAL A 165 -9.96 -9.73 1.27
N ALA A 166 -9.17 -10.71 1.70
CA ALA A 166 -9.29 -11.29 3.02
C ALA A 166 -9.08 -10.24 4.12
N VAL A 167 -9.92 -10.27 5.15
CA VAL A 167 -9.84 -9.42 6.33
C VAL A 167 -9.95 -10.26 7.59
N THR A 168 -9.47 -9.72 8.70
CA THR A 168 -9.79 -10.29 10.01
C THR A 168 -11.28 -10.17 10.28
N LYS A 169 -11.83 -11.11 11.07
CA LYS A 169 -13.22 -11.02 11.52
C LYS A 169 -13.45 -9.63 12.15
N PRO A 170 -14.45 -8.87 11.70
CA PRO A 170 -14.82 -7.62 12.36
C PRO A 170 -15.21 -7.87 13.82
N GLU A 171 -14.58 -7.17 14.76
CA GLU A 171 -14.76 -7.42 16.21
C GLU A 171 -15.86 -6.57 16.86
N ASN A 172 -16.30 -5.50 16.19
CA ASN A 172 -17.26 -4.52 16.73
C ASN A 172 -18.60 -4.51 15.97
N LEU A 173 -18.99 -5.63 15.37
CA LEU A 173 -20.23 -5.79 14.63
C LEU A 173 -21.07 -6.90 15.26
N SER A 174 -22.40 -6.79 15.17
CA SER A 174 -23.29 -7.88 15.56
C SER A 174 -23.01 -9.14 14.72
N PRO A 175 -23.42 -10.34 15.18
CA PRO A 175 -23.26 -11.57 14.39
C PRO A 175 -23.88 -11.49 12.98
N GLY A 176 -25.04 -10.83 12.85
CA GLY A 176 -25.70 -10.62 11.55
C GLY A 176 -24.92 -9.68 10.62
N GLU A 177 -24.38 -8.58 11.14
CA GLU A 177 -23.54 -7.67 10.37
C GLU A 177 -22.21 -8.33 9.96
N THR A 178 -21.62 -9.10 10.87
CA THR A 178 -20.38 -9.84 10.63
C THR A 178 -20.55 -10.89 9.53
N GLN A 179 -21.73 -11.49 9.41
CA GLN A 179 -22.05 -12.46 8.34
C GLN A 179 -21.95 -11.85 6.95
N GLY A 180 -22.19 -10.54 6.78
CA GLY A 180 -22.05 -9.83 5.51
C GLY A 180 -20.62 -9.83 4.96
N PHE A 181 -19.62 -10.08 5.81
CA PHE A 181 -18.22 -10.21 5.42
C PHE A 181 -17.83 -11.66 5.16
N TRP A 182 -18.66 -12.65 5.51
CA TRP A 182 -18.34 -14.06 5.30
C TRP A 182 -18.42 -14.42 3.82
N SER A 183 -17.29 -14.77 3.21
CA SER A 183 -17.25 -15.10 1.80
C SER A 183 -17.54 -16.58 1.53
N ARG A 184 -17.97 -16.89 0.31
CA ARG A 184 -18.12 -18.28 -0.18
C ARG A 184 -16.81 -19.08 -0.16
N LYS A 185 -15.66 -18.42 0.00
CA LYS A 185 -14.33 -19.06 0.08
C LYS A 185 -13.94 -19.46 1.51
N GLY A 186 -14.83 -19.30 2.49
CA GLY A 186 -14.62 -19.77 3.86
C GLY A 186 -13.79 -18.83 4.74
N TYR A 187 -13.66 -17.56 4.36
CA TYR A 187 -12.98 -16.53 5.14
C TYR A 187 -13.73 -15.19 5.07
N TYR A 188 -13.51 -14.33 6.07
CA TYR A 188 -14.03 -12.96 6.07
C TYR A 188 -13.32 -12.13 5.01
N ALA A 189 -14.06 -11.44 4.14
CA ALA A 189 -13.51 -10.71 3.02
C ALA A 189 -14.29 -9.42 2.72
N LEU A 190 -13.59 -8.45 2.14
CA LEU A 190 -14.19 -7.32 1.44
C LEU A 190 -14.31 -7.68 -0.04
N ASN A 191 -15.52 -7.53 -0.59
CA ASN A 191 -15.72 -7.59 -2.03
C ASN A 191 -15.28 -6.25 -2.66
N VAL A 192 -14.18 -6.28 -3.41
CA VAL A 192 -13.63 -5.12 -4.11
C VAL A 192 -13.87 -5.30 -5.60
N MET A 193 -14.57 -4.36 -6.21
CA MET A 193 -14.82 -4.35 -7.65
C MET A 193 -13.85 -3.40 -8.35
N ILE A 194 -13.28 -3.86 -9.45
CA ILE A 194 -12.43 -3.07 -10.34
C ILE A 194 -13.22 -2.86 -11.62
N VAL A 195 -13.33 -1.59 -12.02
CA VAL A 195 -13.95 -1.21 -13.29
C VAL A 195 -12.86 -0.69 -14.21
N SER A 196 -12.74 -1.29 -15.38
CA SER A 196 -11.76 -0.92 -16.40
C SER A 196 -12.44 -0.43 -17.65
N THR A 197 -11.98 0.72 -18.13
CA THR A 197 -12.31 1.25 -19.45
C THR A 197 -10.98 1.50 -20.17
N LYS A 198 -10.98 1.51 -21.49
CA LYS A 198 -9.72 1.73 -22.23
C LYS A 198 -9.15 3.15 -22.00
N LYS A 199 -10.00 4.13 -21.67
CA LYS A 199 -9.59 5.52 -21.49
C LYS A 199 -8.62 5.65 -20.30
N LYS A 200 -7.34 5.93 -20.57
CA LYS A 200 -6.31 6.14 -19.56
C LYS A 200 -6.43 7.55 -18.95
N ASN A 201 -7.26 7.72 -17.92
CA ASN A 201 -7.45 9.04 -17.29
C ASN A 201 -6.36 9.40 -16.26
N ALA A 202 -5.60 8.42 -15.75
CA ALA A 202 -4.63 8.67 -14.68
C ALA A 202 -3.18 8.94 -15.17
N PHE A 203 -2.79 8.38 -16.32
CA PHE A 203 -1.41 8.45 -16.84
C PHE A 203 -1.33 8.41 -18.38
N GLY A 204 -2.43 8.73 -19.08
CA GLY A 204 -2.62 8.48 -20.52
C GLY A 204 -1.99 9.47 -21.49
N GLY A 205 -1.06 10.31 -21.03
CA GLY A 205 -0.37 11.32 -21.86
C GLY A 205 1.08 10.98 -22.21
N MET A 206 1.47 9.71 -22.18
CA MET A 206 2.79 9.23 -22.59
C MET A 206 2.66 8.14 -23.65
#